data_AF-A0A2X5PKN4-F1
#
_entry.id   AF-A0A2X5PKN4-F1
#
_cell.length_a   1.000
_cell.length_b   1.000
_cell.length_c   1.000
_cell.angle_alpha   90.00
_cell.angle_beta   90.00
_cell.angle_gamma   90.00
#
_symmetry.space_group_name_H-M   'P 1'
#
loop_
_entity.id
_entity.type
_entity.pdbx_description
1 polymer ?
#
loop_
_entity_poly.entity_id
_entity_poly.type
_entity_poly.pdbx_seq_one_letter_code
_entity_poly.pdbx_strand_id
1 'polypeptide(L)'
;MVPVKPVNTVTEKYHRHHPYPARVMANRLLSGEGSDKETRQLIFSVDDAEFSYQAGDALGVWPQNSEPLVDAVILALQAGPDTLVNTERGAVLRLKRR
;
A
#
# COMPACT_ATOMS: atom_id res chain seq x y z
N MET A 1 27.36 -25.73 -8.23
CA MET A 1 26.96 -24.41 -7.69
C MET A 1 26.71 -23.50 -8.87
N VAL A 2 25.47 -23.03 -9.06
CA VAL A 2 25.14 -22.06 -10.11
C VAL A 2 25.59 -20.68 -9.60
N PRO A 3 26.32 -19.87 -10.39
CA PRO A 3 26.76 -18.56 -9.94
C PRO A 3 25.55 -17.64 -9.78
N VAL A 4 25.34 -17.14 -8.56
CA VAL A 4 24.39 -16.07 -8.30
C VAL A 4 24.97 -14.80 -8.92
N LYS A 5 24.30 -14.26 -9.96
CA LYS A 5 24.68 -13.00 -10.58
C LYS A 5 24.75 -11.90 -9.50
N PRO A 6 25.77 -11.03 -9.53
CA PRO A 6 25.82 -9.91 -8.60
C PRO A 6 24.60 -9.01 -8.82
N VAL A 7 23.85 -8.77 -7.76
CA VAL A 7 22.78 -7.77 -7.74
C VAL A 7 23.46 -6.40 -7.88
N ASN A 8 23.43 -5.86 -9.11
CA ASN A 8 23.82 -4.48 -9.34
C ASN A 8 22.94 -3.60 -8.47
N THR A 9 23.58 -2.83 -7.59
CA THR A 9 22.95 -1.87 -6.70
C THR A 9 22.50 -0.68 -7.53
N VAL A 10 21.43 -0.86 -8.30
CA VAL A 10 20.66 0.26 -8.83
C VAL A 10 20.18 1.00 -7.60
N THR A 11 20.51 2.29 -7.47
CA THR A 11 19.86 3.17 -6.50
C THR A 11 18.35 2.97 -6.66
N GLU A 12 17.71 2.27 -5.73
CA GLU A 12 16.35 1.79 -5.92
C GLU A 12 15.41 2.99 -6.07
N LYS A 13 15.04 3.27 -7.32
CA LYS A 13 14.15 4.37 -7.72
C LYS A 13 12.90 4.39 -6.85
N TYR A 14 12.42 3.21 -6.47
CA TYR A 14 11.31 3.01 -5.57
C TYR A 14 11.74 2.31 -4.29
N HIS A 15 11.26 2.81 -3.17
CA HIS A 15 11.53 2.26 -1.84
C HIS A 15 10.38 2.62 -0.90
N ARG A 16 10.44 2.20 0.37
CA ARG A 16 9.35 2.42 1.34
C ARG A 16 8.86 3.87 1.42
N HIS A 17 9.76 4.86 1.34
CA HIS A 17 9.41 6.28 1.42
C HIS A 17 9.03 6.90 0.07
N HIS A 18 9.28 6.21 -1.04
CA HIS A 18 8.91 6.62 -2.39
C HIS A 18 8.35 5.40 -3.15
N PRO A 19 7.09 4.99 -2.89
CA PRO A 19 6.55 3.76 -3.45
C PRO A 19 6.24 3.89 -4.95
N TYR A 20 6.32 2.76 -5.66
CA TYR A 20 5.92 2.67 -7.06
C TYR A 20 4.38 2.77 -7.19
N PRO A 21 3.82 3.67 -8.01
CA PRO A 21 2.38 3.83 -8.19
C PRO A 21 1.81 2.75 -9.13
N ALA A 22 1.86 1.48 -8.71
CA ALA A 22 1.39 0.35 -9.50
C ALA A 22 -0.13 0.36 -9.69
N ARG A 23 -0.60 0.13 -10.92
CA ARG A 23 -2.03 -0.08 -11.20
C ARG A 23 -2.44 -1.51 -10.86
N VAL A 24 -3.53 -1.68 -10.11
CA VAL A 24 -4.16 -3.00 -9.93
C VAL A 24 -4.85 -3.42 -11.23
N MET A 25 -4.40 -4.51 -11.83
CA MET A 25 -4.94 -5.08 -13.07
C MET A 25 -6.04 -6.10 -12.80
N ALA A 26 -5.94 -6.86 -11.71
CA ALA A 26 -6.96 -7.83 -11.34
C ALA A 26 -7.09 -7.93 -9.82
N ASN A 27 -8.31 -8.23 -9.37
CA ASN A 27 -8.62 -8.56 -7.99
C ASN A 27 -9.66 -9.68 -7.99
N ARG A 28 -9.20 -10.92 -7.80
CA ARG A 28 -10.03 -12.12 -7.88
C ARG A 28 -10.20 -12.78 -6.53
N LEU A 29 -11.44 -13.11 -6.17
CA LEU A 29 -11.73 -13.98 -5.04
C LEU A 29 -11.25 -15.41 -5.32
N LEU A 30 -10.46 -15.97 -4.40
CA LEU A 30 -9.97 -17.34 -4.46
C LEU A 30 -10.67 -18.26 -3.46
N SER A 31 -11.21 -17.73 -2.36
CA SER A 31 -12.01 -18.54 -1.46
C SER A 31 -13.35 -18.93 -2.09
N GLY A 32 -13.80 -20.14 -1.77
CA GLY A 32 -15.08 -20.67 -2.24
C GLY A 32 -16.26 -20.17 -1.42
N GLU A 33 -17.46 -20.45 -1.92
CA GLU A 33 -18.71 -20.19 -1.21
C GLU A 33 -18.73 -20.91 0.15
N GLY A 34 -19.25 -20.23 1.18
CA GLY A 34 -19.29 -20.75 2.55
C GLY A 34 -17.94 -20.73 3.28
N SER A 35 -16.88 -20.13 2.72
CA SER A 35 -15.62 -19.96 3.44
C SER A 35 -15.71 -18.83 4.48
N ASP A 36 -15.21 -19.10 5.69
CA ASP A 36 -15.06 -18.09 6.76
C ASP A 36 -13.93 -17.08 6.50
N LYS A 37 -13.19 -17.24 5.40
CA LYS A 37 -12.06 -16.38 5.03
C LYS A 37 -12.24 -15.83 3.62
N GLU A 38 -11.77 -14.62 3.42
CA GLU A 38 -11.69 -13.99 2.11
C GLU A 38 -10.22 -13.98 1.65
N THR A 39 -9.87 -14.85 0.71
CA THR A 39 -8.53 -14.86 0.10
C THR A 39 -8.62 -14.32 -1.32
N ARG A 40 -7.75 -13.36 -1.67
CA ARG A 40 -7.76 -12.71 -2.99
C ARG A 40 -6.43 -12.84 -3.70
N GLN A 41 -6.51 -12.99 -5.02
CA GLN A 41 -5.39 -12.80 -5.93
C GLN A 41 -5.42 -11.36 -6.46
N LEU A 42 -4.34 -10.62 -6.20
CA LEU A 42 -4.13 -9.29 -6.74
C LEU A 42 -3.03 -9.34 -7.79
N ILE A 43 -3.27 -8.71 -8.94
CA ILE A 43 -2.27 -8.56 -10.00
C ILE A 43 -2.00 -7.06 -10.16
N PHE A 44 -0.73 -6.68 -10.14
CA PHE A 44 -0.29 -5.31 -10.31
C PHE A 44 0.46 -5.16 -11.63
N SER A 45 0.26 -4.05 -12.32
CA SER A 45 1.06 -3.69 -13.49
C SER A 45 2.41 -3.16 -13.02
N VAL A 46 3.47 -3.74 -13.56
CA VAL A 46 4.86 -3.42 -13.23
C VAL A 46 5.60 -3.19 -14.54
N ASP A 47 6.44 -2.15 -14.59
CA ASP A 47 7.38 -1.95 -15.69
C ASP A 47 8.69 -2.61 -15.30
N ASP A 48 9.07 -3.68 -16.00
CA ASP A 48 10.28 -4.47 -15.72
C ASP A 48 11.57 -3.63 -15.84
N ALA A 49 11.54 -2.50 -16.53
CA ALA A 49 12.66 -1.57 -16.60
C ALA A 49 12.81 -0.71 -15.32
N GLU A 50 11.73 -0.53 -14.56
CA GLU A 50 11.69 0.36 -13.40
C GLU A 50 11.56 -0.36 -12.06
N PHE A 51 11.16 -1.64 -12.05
CA PHE A 51 10.88 -2.38 -10.84
C PHE A 51 11.26 -3.86 -11.00
N SER A 52 12.30 -4.28 -10.29
CA SER A 52 12.81 -5.66 -10.29
C SER A 52 12.44 -6.41 -9.01
N TYR A 53 12.08 -7.68 -9.11
CA TYR A 53 11.86 -8.57 -7.96
C TYR A 53 12.18 -10.02 -8.32
N GLN A 54 12.33 -10.87 -7.31
CA GLN A 54 12.53 -12.31 -7.43
C GLN A 54 11.45 -13.10 -6.68
N ALA A 55 11.27 -14.36 -7.07
CA ALA A 55 10.36 -15.25 -6.35
C ALA A 55 10.85 -15.45 -4.91
N GLY A 56 9.98 -15.15 -3.94
CA GLY A 56 10.31 -15.16 -2.52
C GLY A 56 10.40 -13.76 -1.90
N ASP A 57 10.54 -12.71 -2.72
CA ASP A 57 10.49 -11.32 -2.24
C ASP A 57 9.10 -10.94 -1.72
N ALA A 58 9.06 -9.99 -0.80
CA ALA A 58 7.82 -9.44 -0.27
C ALA A 58 7.50 -8.07 -0.90
N LEU A 59 6.23 -7.84 -1.21
CA LEU A 59 5.73 -6.57 -1.71
C LEU A 59 5.18 -5.71 -0.56
N GLY A 60 5.76 -4.52 -0.37
CA GLY A 60 5.19 -3.50 0.51
C GLY A 60 4.01 -2.78 -0.16
N VAL A 61 2.87 -2.68 0.53
CA VAL A 61 1.68 -1.97 0.05
C VAL A 61 1.35 -0.83 1.03
N TRP A 62 1.03 0.34 0.49
CA TRP A 62 0.56 1.50 1.26
C TRP A 62 -0.96 1.63 1.14
N PRO A 63 -1.75 1.11 2.10
CA PRO A 63 -3.20 1.21 2.04
C PRO A 63 -3.69 2.58 2.52
N GLN A 64 -4.94 2.88 2.17
CA GLN A 64 -5.71 3.98 2.76
C GLN A 64 -6.88 3.39 3.55
N ASN A 65 -7.25 4.08 4.64
CA ASN A 65 -8.42 3.71 5.42
C ASN A 65 -9.71 3.94 4.61
N SER A 66 -10.73 3.13 4.89
CA SER A 66 -12.06 3.28 4.33
C SER A 66 -12.67 4.64 4.71
N GLU A 67 -13.20 5.38 3.73
CA GLU A 67 -13.79 6.71 3.96
C GLU A 67 -14.93 6.68 5.01
N PRO A 68 -15.92 5.76 4.94
CA PRO A 68 -16.96 5.65 5.96
C PRO A 68 -16.41 5.41 7.38
N LEU A 69 -15.32 4.65 7.51
CA LEU A 69 -14.71 4.39 8.82
C LEU A 69 -14.05 5.65 9.37
N VAL A 70 -13.31 6.39 8.53
CA VAL A 70 -12.70 7.67 8.91
C VAL A 70 -13.78 8.65 9.36
N ASP A 71 -14.90 8.72 8.64
CA ASP A 71 -16.01 9.62 8.99
C ASP A 71 -16.67 9.24 10.33
N ALA A 72 -16.88 7.94 10.57
CA ALA A 72 -17.43 7.46 11.84
C ALA A 72 -16.53 7.82 13.03
N VAL A 73 -15.21 7.71 12.87
CA VAL A 73 -14.24 8.07 13.91
C VAL A 73 -14.24 9.58 14.17
N ILE A 74 -14.25 10.41 13.13
CA ILE A 74 -14.31 11.88 13.27
C ILE A 74 -15.58 12.31 13.99
N LEU A 75 -16.71 11.70 13.65
CA LEU A 75 -17.99 11.94 14.31
C LEU A 75 -17.97 11.55 15.78
N ALA A 76 -17.42 10.37 16.11
CA ALA A 76 -17.30 9.89 17.48
C ALA A 76 -16.42 10.82 18.35
N LEU A 77 -15.41 11.46 17.74
CA LEU A 77 -14.56 12.46 18.39
C LEU A 77 -15.20 13.84 18.47
N GLN A 78 -16.38 14.06 17.86
CA GLN A 78 -17.02 15.37 17.75
C GLN A 78 -16.10 16.45 17.15
N ALA A 79 -15.21 16.04 16.24
CA ALA A 79 -14.25 16.93 15.60
C ALA A 79 -14.71 17.34 14.19
N GLY A 80 -14.18 18.45 13.69
CA GLY A 80 -14.31 18.82 12.28
C GLY A 80 -13.30 18.08 11.40
N PRO A 81 -13.63 17.68 10.16
CA PRO A 81 -12.68 16.99 9.27
C PRO A 81 -11.47 17.86 8.90
N ASP A 82 -11.63 19.19 8.89
CA ASP A 82 -10.55 20.15 8.63
C ASP A 82 -9.74 20.53 9.88
N THR A 83 -10.05 19.93 11.04
CA THR A 83 -9.30 20.16 12.29
C THR A 83 -7.81 19.90 12.05
N LEU A 84 -6.97 20.86 12.42
CA LEU A 84 -5.52 20.72 12.29
C LEU A 84 -4.96 19.85 13.42
N VAL A 85 -4.16 18.86 13.06
CA VAL A 85 -3.49 17.94 13.98
C VAL A 85 -1.98 17.91 13.71
N ASN A 86 -1.22 17.78 14.80
CA ASN A 86 0.22 17.57 14.73
C ASN A 86 0.52 16.09 14.55
N THR A 87 1.33 15.76 13.56
CA THR A 87 1.85 14.41 13.39
C THR A 87 3.16 14.23 14.14
N GLU A 88 3.51 12.97 14.42
CA GLU A 88 4.80 12.60 15.00
C GLU A 88 6.01 13.11 14.19
N ARG A 89 5.83 13.32 12.88
CA ARG A 89 6.85 13.89 11.98
C ARG A 89 6.91 15.42 12.00
N GLY A 90 6.22 16.07 12.94
CA GLY A 90 6.20 17.53 13.09
C GLY A 90 5.36 18.27 12.04
N ALA A 91 4.71 17.56 11.12
CA ALA A 91 3.83 18.18 10.12
C ALA A 91 2.45 18.46 10.71
N VAL A 92 1.89 19.63 10.40
CA VAL A 92 0.52 20.01 10.73
C VAL A 92 -0.38 19.67 9.55
N LEU A 93 -1.43 18.88 9.77
CA LEU A 93 -2.30 18.37 8.72
C LEU A 93 -3.77 18.46 9.12
N ARG A 94 -4.66 18.40 8.12
CA ARG A 94 -6.09 18.19 8.38
C ARG A 94 -6.34 16.77 8.87
N LEU A 95 -7.28 16.62 9.79
CA LEU A 95 -7.68 15.36 10.39
C LEU A 95 -8.15 14.36 9.32
N LYS A 96 -8.95 14.81 8.34
CA LYS A 96 -9.26 14.03 7.13
C LYS A 96 -8.42 14.54 5.96
N ARG A 97 -7.54 13.69 5.44
CA ARG A 97 -6.88 13.92 4.15
C ARG A 97 -7.80 13.43 3.02
N ARG A 98 -7.82 14.16 1.90
CA ARG A 98 -8.45 13.70 0.65
C ARG A 98 -7.62 12.60 0.01
#